data_AF-K1TGX2-F1
#
_entry.id   AF-K1TGX2-F1
#
_cell.length_a   1.000
_cell.length_b   1.000
_cell.length_c   1.000
_cell.angle_alpha   90.00
_cell.angle_beta   90.00
_cell.angle_gamma   90.00
#
_symmetry.space_group_name_H-M   'P 1'
#
loop_
_entity.id
_entity.type
_entity.pdbx_description
1 polymer ?
#
loop_
_entity_poly.entity_id
_entity_poly.type
_entity_poly.pdbx_seq_one_letter_code
_entity_poly.pdbx_strand_id
1 'polypeptide(L)'
;MFSVLLITTIITTLGSPVYASSQNPSDLQECIESSMFYNNEYRLFNEFTYQGMEINLFPETTITKEEALIKYKEAYNYIAEKASALGIVADLDNYEFQQYIKGYAIPTSTNKELNDKLAEFAEFIDIYENAESNKKIISCLKEKEFNSEELELLLPISKSSTELSNKITPSDNRESNGYSSNKATQYAKQWWNRTNNTDFPYYAN
;
A
#
# COMPACT_ATOMS: atom_id res chain seq x y z
N MET A 1 70.33 -48.83 -10.23
CA MET A 1 70.47 -47.36 -10.41
C MET A 1 69.12 -46.85 -10.84
N PHE A 2 68.48 -46.07 -9.97
CA PHE A 2 67.06 -45.71 -10.05
C PHE A 2 66.81 -44.62 -11.10
N SER A 3 65.80 -44.87 -11.94
CA SER A 3 65.25 -43.93 -12.91
C SER A 3 64.25 -43.01 -12.17
N VAL A 4 64.46 -41.70 -12.22
CA VAL A 4 63.55 -40.71 -11.62
C VAL A 4 62.70 -40.11 -12.74
N LEU A 5 61.44 -40.53 -12.81
CA LEU A 5 60.43 -39.97 -13.69
C LEU A 5 59.85 -38.72 -13.01
N LEU A 6 60.01 -37.55 -13.63
CA LEU A 6 59.42 -36.30 -13.18
C LEU A 6 57.93 -36.28 -13.58
N ILE A 7 57.00 -36.36 -12.62
CA ILE A 7 55.57 -36.22 -12.88
C ILE A 7 55.18 -34.77 -12.57
N THR A 8 54.95 -33.97 -13.60
CA THR A 8 54.29 -32.66 -13.49
C THR A 8 52.78 -32.87 -13.35
N THR A 9 52.25 -32.64 -12.15
CA THR A 9 50.80 -32.63 -11.91
C THR A 9 50.25 -31.24 -12.20
N ILE A 10 49.44 -31.13 -13.25
CA ILE A 10 48.58 -29.97 -13.51
C ILE A 10 47.35 -30.13 -12.61
N ILE A 11 47.15 -29.25 -11.64
CA ILE A 11 45.89 -29.17 -10.88
C ILE A 11 45.09 -28.00 -11.47
N THR A 12 44.17 -28.33 -12.38
CA THR A 12 43.12 -27.42 -12.84
C THR A 12 41.94 -27.49 -11.89
N THR A 13 41.64 -26.33 -11.30
CA THR A 13 40.32 -25.77 -10.91
C THR A 13 39.37 -26.64 -10.08
N LEU A 14 38.87 -26.05 -9.00
CA LEU A 14 37.45 -25.72 -8.86
C LEU A 14 37.35 -24.71 -7.71
N GLY A 15 37.21 -23.43 -8.06
CA GLY A 15 36.81 -22.42 -7.08
C GLY A 15 35.49 -22.86 -6.48
N SER A 16 35.47 -23.04 -5.16
CA SER A 16 34.23 -23.28 -4.44
C SER A 16 33.26 -22.16 -4.80
N PRO A 17 31.99 -22.45 -5.13
CA PRO A 17 31.00 -21.40 -5.19
C PRO A 17 30.99 -20.75 -3.81
N VAL A 18 31.37 -19.48 -3.76
CA VAL A 18 30.97 -18.62 -2.66
C VAL A 18 29.46 -18.66 -2.71
N TYR A 19 28.86 -19.50 -1.88
CA TYR A 19 27.48 -19.28 -1.47
C TYR A 19 27.47 -17.87 -0.96
N ALA A 20 26.81 -16.98 -1.70
CA ALA A 20 26.45 -15.68 -1.20
C ALA A 20 25.65 -15.98 0.08
N SER A 21 26.31 -15.84 1.23
CA SER A 21 25.65 -15.53 2.47
C SER A 21 24.68 -14.42 2.12
N SER A 22 23.39 -14.71 2.16
CA SER A 22 22.35 -13.68 2.07
C SER A 22 22.80 -12.58 3.01
N GLN A 23 23.08 -11.41 2.46
CA GLN A 23 23.29 -10.24 3.29
C GLN A 23 21.92 -9.99 3.93
N ASN A 24 21.73 -10.52 5.14
CA ASN A 24 20.74 -9.99 6.05
C ASN A 24 21.08 -8.50 6.14
N PRO A 25 20.25 -7.59 5.63
CA PRO A 25 20.51 -6.18 5.83
C PRO A 25 20.38 -6.00 7.33
N SER A 26 21.51 -5.76 8.01
CA SER A 26 21.50 -5.62 9.46
C SER A 26 20.75 -4.37 9.90
N ASP A 27 20.42 -3.48 8.95
CA ASP A 27 19.66 -2.25 9.16
C ASP A 27 18.32 -2.29 8.39
N LEU A 28 17.22 -2.25 9.14
CA LEU A 28 15.86 -2.15 8.59
C LEU A 28 15.71 -0.94 7.66
N GLN A 29 16.41 0.15 7.96
CA GLN A 29 16.35 1.37 7.15
C GLN A 29 16.87 1.12 5.72
N GLU A 30 17.94 0.35 5.58
CA GLU A 30 18.53 0.01 4.28
C GLU A 30 17.57 -0.85 3.44
N CYS A 31 16.84 -1.80 4.06
CA CYS A 31 15.79 -2.55 3.38
C CYS A 31 14.69 -1.64 2.81
N ILE A 32 14.23 -0.69 3.62
CA ILE A 32 13.14 0.21 3.25
C ILE A 32 13.61 1.13 2.12
N GLU A 33 14.79 1.71 2.23
CA GLU A 33 15.33 2.62 1.20
C GLU A 33 15.59 1.92 -0.12
N SER A 34 16.13 0.70 -0.09
CA SER A 34 16.41 -0.09 -1.30
C SER A 34 15.14 -0.60 -1.98
N SER A 35 14.04 -0.78 -1.25
CA SER A 35 12.74 -1.17 -1.81
C SER A 35 11.93 0.00 -2.36
N MET A 36 12.27 1.23 -1.98
CA MET A 36 11.52 2.45 -2.28
C MET A 36 11.74 2.95 -3.71
N PHE A 37 10.66 3.35 -4.37
CA PHE A 37 10.71 4.07 -5.65
C PHE A 37 9.55 5.08 -5.77
N TYR A 38 9.67 6.01 -6.72
CA TYR A 38 8.68 7.07 -6.92
C TYR A 38 7.88 6.87 -8.21
N ASN A 39 6.59 7.17 -8.14
CA ASN A 39 5.70 7.27 -9.30
C ASN A 39 4.78 8.49 -9.12
N ASN A 40 5.09 9.59 -9.80
CA ASN A 40 4.40 10.87 -9.66
C ASN A 40 4.38 11.35 -8.18
N GLU A 41 3.19 11.56 -7.63
CA GLU A 41 2.93 12.03 -6.26
C GLU A 41 2.92 10.89 -5.23
N TYR A 42 3.47 9.73 -5.58
CA TYR A 42 3.47 8.54 -4.73
C TYR A 42 4.87 7.97 -4.51
N ARG A 43 5.12 7.61 -3.26
CA ARG A 43 6.21 6.77 -2.79
C ARG A 43 5.71 5.33 -2.67
N LEU A 44 6.31 4.44 -3.45
CA LEU A 44 5.95 3.03 -3.55
C LEU A 44 7.10 2.16 -3.02
N PHE A 45 6.77 0.93 -2.63
CA PHE A 45 7.72 -0.01 -2.05
C PHE A 45 7.58 -1.37 -2.71
N ASN A 46 8.71 -1.91 -3.18
CA ASN A 46 8.79 -3.32 -3.54
C ASN A 46 8.77 -4.18 -2.27
N GLU A 47 8.40 -5.45 -2.41
CA GLU A 47 8.56 -6.42 -1.34
C GLU A 47 10.04 -6.58 -0.97
N PHE A 48 10.34 -6.74 0.31
CA PHE A 48 11.68 -7.03 0.79
C PHE A 48 11.64 -8.02 1.95
N THR A 49 12.76 -8.70 2.20
CA THR A 49 12.87 -9.62 3.34
C THR A 49 13.56 -8.95 4.51
N TYR A 50 12.99 -9.04 5.71
CA TYR A 50 13.63 -8.61 6.95
C TYR A 50 13.44 -9.66 8.04
N GLN A 51 14.55 -10.06 8.68
CA GLN A 51 14.56 -11.12 9.70
C GLN A 51 13.85 -12.42 9.28
N GLY A 52 13.93 -12.77 7.99
CA GLY A 52 13.34 -13.98 7.43
C GLY A 52 11.85 -13.89 7.06
N MET A 53 11.23 -12.71 7.16
CA MET A 53 9.84 -12.48 6.76
C MET A 53 9.76 -11.56 5.54
N GLU A 54 8.77 -11.79 4.69
CA GLU A 54 8.41 -10.92 3.58
C GLU A 54 7.62 -9.72 4.08
N ILE A 55 8.17 -8.53 3.86
CA ILE A 55 7.58 -7.27 4.28
C ILE A 55 7.10 -6.52 3.04
N ASN A 56 5.85 -6.07 3.14
CA ASN A 56 5.23 -5.19 2.17
C ASN A 56 4.76 -3.93 2.89
N LEU A 57 5.19 -2.76 2.43
CA LEU A 57 4.69 -1.49 2.94
C LEU A 57 3.55 -0.97 2.06
N PHE A 58 2.67 -0.17 2.64
CA PHE A 58 1.62 0.52 1.91
C PHE A 58 2.21 1.63 1.03
N PRO A 59 1.61 1.93 -0.13
CA PRO A 59 1.96 3.11 -0.89
C PRO A 59 1.66 4.38 -0.09
N GLU A 60 2.53 5.37 -0.18
CA GLU A 60 2.36 6.66 0.51
C GLU A 60 2.29 7.78 -0.51
N THR A 61 1.53 8.83 -0.19
CA THR A 61 1.59 10.07 -0.97
C THR A 61 2.79 10.92 -0.57
N THR A 62 3.36 11.63 -1.54
CA THR A 62 4.37 12.67 -1.28
C THR A 62 3.73 14.04 -1.02
N ILE A 63 2.41 14.17 -1.18
CA ILE A 63 1.66 15.40 -0.91
C ILE A 63 1.60 15.60 0.60
N THR A 64 2.07 16.76 1.06
CA THR A 64 2.00 17.16 2.46
C THR A 64 0.58 17.54 2.88
N LYS A 65 0.32 17.58 4.19
CA LYS A 65 -0.96 18.05 4.75
C LYS A 65 -1.33 19.44 4.22
N GLU A 66 -0.37 20.36 4.17
CA GLU A 66 -0.57 21.73 3.71
C GLU A 66 -0.94 21.78 2.22
N GLU A 67 -0.23 21.01 1.38
CA GLU A 67 -0.54 20.91 -0.05
C GLU A 67 -1.90 20.25 -0.28
N ALA A 68 -2.26 19.24 0.50
CA ALA A 68 -3.56 18.60 0.43
C ALA A 68 -4.70 19.57 0.77
N LEU A 69 -4.54 20.38 1.82
CA LEU A 69 -5.53 21.40 2.21
C LEU A 69 -5.71 22.49 1.12
N ILE A 70 -4.70 22.72 0.29
CA ILE A 70 -4.79 23.63 -0.87
C ILE A 70 -5.47 22.92 -2.05
N LYS A 71 -4.99 21.72 -2.42
CA LYS A 71 -5.47 20.94 -3.57
C LYS A 71 -6.95 20.56 -3.43
N TYR A 72 -7.36 20.15 -2.24
CA TYR A 72 -8.71 19.66 -1.95
C TYR A 72 -9.57 20.65 -1.16
N LYS A 73 -9.22 21.95 -1.18
CA LYS A 73 -9.83 23.00 -0.35
C LYS A 73 -11.37 22.99 -0.36
N GLU A 74 -11.98 22.85 -1.53
CA GLU A 74 -13.45 22.86 -1.65
C GLU A 74 -14.09 21.65 -0.95
N ALA A 75 -13.57 20.45 -1.20
CA ALA A 75 -14.05 19.21 -0.58
C ALA A 75 -13.79 19.22 0.93
N TYR A 76 -12.59 19.65 1.35
CA TYR A 76 -12.23 19.78 2.75
C TYR A 76 -13.18 20.71 3.49
N ASN A 77 -13.41 21.92 2.98
CA ASN A 77 -14.29 22.90 3.64
C ASN A 77 -15.71 22.36 3.80
N TYR A 78 -16.24 21.71 2.75
CA TYR A 78 -17.57 21.11 2.77
C TYR A 78 -17.69 20.01 3.85
N ILE A 79 -16.72 19.11 3.92
CA ILE A 79 -16.74 18.00 4.88
C ILE A 79 -16.46 18.51 6.30
N ALA A 80 -15.53 19.46 6.48
CA ALA A 80 -15.18 20.04 7.77
C ALA A 80 -16.35 20.74 8.45
N GLU A 81 -17.19 21.46 7.68
CA GLU A 81 -18.42 22.08 8.19
C GLU A 81 -19.38 21.02 8.77
N LYS A 82 -19.58 19.92 8.05
CA LYS A 82 -20.46 18.82 8.46
C LYS A 82 -19.89 18.02 9.64
N ALA A 83 -18.58 17.78 9.64
CA ALA A 83 -17.88 17.10 10.72
C ALA A 83 -17.97 17.90 12.02
N SER A 84 -17.79 19.23 11.94
CA SER A 84 -17.90 20.13 13.09
C SER A 84 -19.28 20.09 13.73
N ALA A 85 -20.35 19.98 12.93
CA ALA A 85 -21.72 19.82 13.44
C ALA A 85 -21.94 18.51 14.22
N LEU A 86 -21.07 17.51 14.03
CA LEU A 86 -21.06 16.24 14.74
C LEU A 86 -20.04 16.20 15.88
N GLY A 87 -19.29 17.30 16.12
CA GLY A 87 -18.23 17.36 17.12
C GLY A 87 -16.92 16.69 16.70
N ILE A 88 -16.77 16.31 15.42
CA ILE A 88 -15.55 15.70 14.89
C ILE A 88 -14.55 16.82 14.58
N VAL A 89 -13.31 16.66 15.06
CA VAL A 89 -12.22 17.62 14.85
C VAL A 89 -11.74 17.53 13.40
N ALA A 90 -11.91 18.60 12.62
CA ALA A 90 -11.49 18.69 11.23
C ALA A 90 -9.97 18.83 11.10
N ASP A 91 -9.25 17.72 11.25
CA ASP A 91 -7.80 17.62 11.07
C ASP A 91 -7.48 16.37 10.23
N LEU A 92 -6.69 16.52 9.17
CA LEU A 92 -6.33 15.39 8.29
C LEU A 92 -5.56 14.27 8.99
N ASP A 93 -4.93 14.52 10.14
CA ASP A 93 -4.25 13.51 10.95
C ASP A 93 -5.17 12.88 12.01
N ASN A 94 -6.39 13.39 12.15
CA ASN A 94 -7.38 12.83 13.05
C ASN A 94 -8.05 11.61 12.40
N TYR A 95 -7.89 10.43 13.03
CA TYR A 95 -8.43 9.17 12.52
C TYR A 95 -9.94 9.21 12.30
N GLU A 96 -10.71 9.78 13.22
CA GLU A 96 -12.17 9.85 13.12
C GLU A 96 -12.59 10.73 11.94
N PHE A 97 -11.90 11.84 11.71
CA PHE A 97 -12.12 12.70 10.56
C PHE A 97 -11.73 12.02 9.24
N GLN A 98 -10.62 11.29 9.19
CA GLN A 98 -10.23 10.50 8.02
C GLN A 98 -11.31 9.49 7.64
N GLN A 99 -11.84 8.73 8.61
CA GLN A 99 -12.93 7.78 8.35
C GLN A 99 -14.21 8.50 7.89
N TYR A 100 -14.51 9.67 8.48
CA TYR A 100 -15.63 10.49 8.08
C TYR A 100 -15.51 10.97 6.63
N ILE A 101 -14.33 11.44 6.21
CA ILE A 101 -14.06 11.84 4.82
C ILE A 101 -14.26 10.67 3.87
N LYS A 102 -13.74 9.47 4.20
CA LYS A 102 -13.86 8.28 3.34
C LYS A 102 -15.31 7.89 3.06
N GLY A 103 -16.26 8.22 3.94
CA GLY A 103 -17.70 8.03 3.69
C GLY A 103 -18.24 8.82 2.48
N TYR A 104 -17.57 9.91 2.08
CA TYR A 104 -17.95 10.72 0.92
C TYR A 104 -17.42 10.19 -0.42
N ALA A 105 -16.74 9.03 -0.42
CA ALA A 105 -16.45 8.32 -1.66
C ALA A 105 -17.72 7.90 -2.40
N ILE A 106 -18.83 7.72 -1.67
CA ILE A 106 -20.15 7.47 -2.22
C ILE A 106 -20.88 8.81 -2.45
N PRO A 107 -21.54 9.03 -3.60
CA PRO A 107 -22.32 10.23 -3.87
C PRO A 107 -23.34 10.55 -2.76
N THR A 108 -23.28 11.77 -2.22
CA THR A 108 -24.17 12.22 -1.12
C THR A 108 -25.17 13.29 -1.55
N SER A 109 -25.09 13.75 -2.79
CA SER A 109 -25.95 14.79 -3.35
C SER A 109 -26.30 14.50 -4.81
N THR A 110 -27.19 15.30 -5.40
CA THR A 110 -27.47 15.27 -6.85
C THR A 110 -26.44 16.07 -7.66
N ASN A 111 -25.55 16.83 -7.00
CA ASN A 111 -24.52 17.61 -7.68
C ASN A 111 -23.31 16.72 -8.01
N LYS A 112 -23.20 16.33 -9.28
CA LYS A 112 -22.12 15.47 -9.77
C LYS A 112 -20.73 16.07 -9.56
N GLU A 113 -20.54 17.36 -9.86
CA GLU A 113 -19.22 18.01 -9.74
C GLU A 113 -18.73 18.00 -8.29
N LEU A 114 -19.64 18.30 -7.35
CA LEU A 114 -19.33 18.22 -5.93
C LEU A 114 -19.00 16.78 -5.51
N ASN A 115 -19.82 15.80 -5.90
CA ASN A 115 -19.56 14.40 -5.56
C ASN A 115 -18.23 13.90 -6.13
N ASP A 116 -17.84 14.33 -7.35
CA ASP A 116 -16.57 13.97 -7.95
C ASP A 116 -15.39 14.52 -7.12
N LYS A 117 -15.45 15.80 -6.71
CA LYS A 117 -14.44 16.43 -5.83
C LYS A 117 -14.35 15.75 -4.45
N LEU A 118 -15.50 15.40 -3.88
CA LEU A 118 -15.57 14.71 -2.58
C LEU A 118 -14.99 13.30 -2.66
N ALA A 119 -15.32 12.55 -3.73
CA ALA A 119 -14.78 11.22 -3.93
C ALA A 119 -13.28 11.23 -4.20
N GLU A 120 -12.78 12.18 -4.99
CA GLU A 120 -11.35 12.35 -5.22
C GLU A 120 -10.60 12.63 -3.90
N PHE A 121 -11.16 13.49 -3.05
CA PHE A 121 -10.56 13.77 -1.74
C PHE A 121 -10.60 12.55 -0.81
N ALA A 122 -11.69 11.77 -0.82
CA ALA A 122 -11.79 10.52 -0.07
C ALA A 122 -10.77 9.47 -0.54
N GLU A 123 -10.58 9.32 -1.85
CA GLU A 123 -9.56 8.45 -2.44
C GLU A 123 -8.15 8.89 -2.03
N PHE A 124 -7.88 10.20 -1.96
CA PHE A 124 -6.61 10.72 -1.45
C PHE A 124 -6.38 10.36 0.02
N ILE A 125 -7.38 10.53 0.89
CA ILE A 125 -7.25 10.24 2.33
C ILE A 125 -6.95 8.77 2.61
N ASP A 126 -7.52 7.86 1.80
CA ASP A 126 -7.24 6.42 1.87
C ASP A 126 -5.74 6.11 1.66
N ILE A 127 -5.04 6.91 0.85
CA ILE A 127 -3.59 6.79 0.65
C ILE A 127 -2.81 7.61 1.69
N TYR A 128 -3.32 8.77 2.10
CA TYR A 128 -2.69 9.64 3.10
C TYR A 128 -2.49 8.92 4.44
N GLU A 129 -3.49 8.14 4.89
CA GLU A 129 -3.41 7.41 6.16
C GLU A 129 -2.33 6.31 6.19
N ASN A 130 -1.86 5.86 5.01
CA ASN A 130 -0.84 4.81 4.91
C ASN A 130 0.50 5.19 5.55
N ALA A 131 0.83 6.47 5.62
CA ALA A 131 2.06 6.91 6.28
C ALA A 131 2.06 6.55 7.78
N GLU A 132 0.92 6.70 8.45
CA GLU A 132 0.77 6.27 9.84
C GLU A 132 0.73 4.74 9.98
N SER A 133 0.10 4.04 9.02
CA SER A 133 0.12 2.57 8.98
C SER A 133 1.55 2.02 8.84
N ASN A 134 2.34 2.56 7.92
CA ASN A 134 3.74 2.18 7.73
C ASN A 134 4.60 2.52 8.96
N LYS A 135 4.37 3.65 9.64
CA LYS A 135 5.05 3.94 10.92
C LYS A 135 4.79 2.86 11.96
N LYS A 136 3.58 2.31 12.05
CA LYS A 136 3.25 1.19 12.96
C LYS A 136 3.98 -0.09 12.57
N ILE A 137 3.98 -0.45 11.28
CA ILE A 137 4.72 -1.62 10.75
C ILE A 137 6.20 -1.49 11.08
N ILE A 138 6.82 -0.34 10.75
CA ILE A 138 8.24 -0.09 10.99
C ILE A 138 8.56 -0.10 12.49
N SER A 139 7.67 0.41 13.34
CA SER A 139 7.86 0.38 14.79
C SER A 139 7.84 -1.04 15.32
N CYS A 140 6.90 -1.88 14.86
CA CYS A 140 6.83 -3.30 15.17
C CYS A 140 8.12 -4.03 14.75
N LEU A 141 8.60 -3.80 13.52
CA LEU A 141 9.84 -4.41 13.01
C LEU A 141 11.12 -4.02 13.76
N LYS A 142 11.11 -2.87 14.47
CA LYS A 142 12.25 -2.43 15.29
C LYS A 142 12.32 -3.12 16.65
N GLU A 143 11.25 -3.77 17.09
CA GLU A 143 11.25 -4.53 18.34
C GLU A 143 12.11 -5.79 18.20
N LYS A 144 12.83 -6.16 19.26
CA LYS A 144 13.78 -7.29 19.22
C LYS A 144 13.10 -8.66 19.07
N GLU A 145 11.85 -8.77 19.50
CA GLU A 145 11.03 -9.98 19.46
C GLU A 145 9.59 -9.56 19.15
N PHE A 146 9.34 -9.10 17.92
CA PHE A 146 7.98 -8.78 17.49
C PHE A 146 7.16 -10.05 17.25
N ASN A 147 5.86 -9.97 17.50
CA ASN A 147 4.93 -11.05 17.18
C ASN A 147 4.63 -11.04 15.67
N SER A 148 5.02 -12.11 14.96
CA SER A 148 4.76 -12.24 13.52
C SER A 148 3.28 -12.22 13.17
N GLU A 149 2.41 -12.79 14.02
CA GLU A 149 0.95 -12.78 13.80
C GLU A 149 0.37 -11.36 13.89
N GLU A 150 0.87 -10.56 14.84
CA GLU A 150 0.45 -9.16 15.00
C GLU A 150 0.93 -8.30 13.83
N LEU A 151 2.15 -8.53 13.37
CA LEU A 151 2.69 -7.86 12.19
C LEU A 151 1.90 -8.22 10.92
N GLU A 152 1.56 -9.49 10.70
CA GLU A 152 0.79 -9.93 9.53
C GLU A 152 -0.56 -9.21 9.42
N LEU A 153 -1.21 -8.89 10.55
CA LEU A 153 -2.44 -8.10 10.59
C LEU A 153 -2.25 -6.63 10.19
N LEU A 154 -1.03 -6.11 10.30
CA LEU A 154 -0.67 -4.75 9.91
C LEU A 154 -0.20 -4.65 8.46
N LEU A 155 0.27 -5.74 7.87
CA LEU A 155 0.77 -5.74 6.50
C LEU A 155 -0.40 -5.56 5.49
N PRO A 156 -0.14 -4.91 4.34
CA PRO A 156 -1.09 -4.88 3.24
C PRO A 156 -1.40 -6.30 2.78
N ILE A 157 -2.68 -6.59 2.52
CA ILE A 157 -3.05 -7.87 1.93
C ILE A 157 -2.64 -7.84 0.45
N SER A 158 -1.71 -8.72 0.08
CA SER A 158 -1.37 -8.94 -1.32
C SER A 158 -2.55 -9.67 -2.00
N LYS A 159 -3.05 -9.11 -3.12
CA LYS A 159 -4.09 -9.77 -3.91
C LYS A 159 -3.48 -10.95 -4.67
N SER A 160 -3.31 -12.10 -4.02
CA SER A 160 -2.96 -13.35 -4.70
C SER A 160 -3.98 -14.46 -4.52
N SER A 161 -5.14 -14.20 -3.89
CA SER A 161 -6.19 -15.22 -3.67
C SER A 161 -7.42 -15.02 -4.55
N THR A 162 -7.25 -14.78 -5.85
CA THR A 162 -8.12 -15.31 -6.92
C THR A 162 -7.46 -15.06 -8.27
N GLU A 163 -6.82 -16.07 -8.85
CA GLU A 163 -6.43 -16.02 -10.26
C GLU A 163 -7.69 -16.00 -11.13
N LEU A 164 -7.91 -14.90 -11.84
CA LEU A 164 -8.41 -15.00 -13.20
C LEU A 164 -7.50 -14.16 -14.09
N SER A 165 -6.67 -14.88 -14.84
CA SER A 165 -5.82 -14.41 -15.93
C SER A 165 -6.52 -13.34 -16.77
N ASN A 166 -6.03 -12.09 -16.70
CA ASN A 166 -5.39 -11.42 -17.82
C ASN A 166 -5.05 -9.96 -17.47
N LYS A 167 -3.76 -9.65 -17.59
CA LYS A 167 -3.17 -8.31 -17.71
C LYS A 167 -3.17 -7.43 -16.45
N ILE A 168 -2.20 -7.72 -15.58
CA ILE A 168 -1.77 -6.81 -14.51
C ILE A 168 -1.17 -5.55 -15.17
N THR A 169 -1.74 -4.39 -14.84
CA THR A 169 -1.11 -3.07 -15.03
C THR A 169 -0.76 -2.50 -13.65
N PRO A 170 0.13 -1.50 -13.53
CA PRO A 170 0.75 -1.05 -12.27
C PRO A 170 -0.19 -0.42 -11.22
N SER A 171 -1.50 -0.66 -11.30
CA SER A 171 -2.56 -0.10 -10.46
C SER A 171 -3.09 -1.10 -9.42
N ASP A 172 -2.31 -2.12 -9.04
CA ASP A 172 -2.69 -3.00 -7.94
C ASP A 172 -2.47 -2.29 -6.60
N ASN A 173 -3.44 -1.44 -6.24
CA ASN A 173 -3.59 -0.88 -4.91
C ASN A 173 -3.67 -2.05 -3.92
N ARG A 174 -2.63 -2.17 -3.09
CA ARG A 174 -2.54 -3.12 -1.98
C ARG A 174 -3.46 -2.61 -0.87
N GLU A 175 -4.37 -3.47 -0.40
CA GLU A 175 -5.52 -3.08 0.41
C GLU A 175 -5.43 -3.67 1.81
N SER A 176 -5.93 -2.94 2.81
CA SER A 176 -6.23 -3.50 4.12
C SER A 176 -7.49 -4.36 4.03
N ASN A 177 -7.44 -5.60 4.56
CA ASN A 177 -8.58 -6.53 4.64
C ASN A 177 -9.18 -7.04 3.31
N GLY A 178 -8.47 -6.92 2.17
CA GLY A 178 -8.95 -7.41 0.87
C GLY A 178 -10.16 -6.64 0.32
N TYR A 179 -10.53 -5.55 1.00
CA TYR A 179 -11.57 -4.62 0.59
C TYR A 179 -10.93 -3.40 -0.07
N SER A 180 -11.31 -3.16 -1.32
CA SER A 180 -10.91 -1.96 -2.05
C SER A 180 -11.96 -0.88 -1.90
N SER A 181 -11.70 0.13 -1.08
CA SER A 181 -12.55 1.32 -1.08
C SER A 181 -12.57 1.97 -2.47
N ASN A 182 -11.42 1.99 -3.16
CA ASN A 182 -11.31 2.52 -4.52
C ASN A 182 -12.08 1.69 -5.55
N LYS A 183 -11.96 0.34 -5.59
CA LYS A 183 -12.78 -0.47 -6.50
C LYS A 183 -14.25 -0.42 -6.14
N ALA A 184 -14.62 -0.41 -4.86
CA ALA A 184 -16.00 -0.27 -4.43
C ALA A 184 -16.58 1.09 -4.88
N THR A 185 -15.78 2.15 -4.82
CA THR A 185 -16.12 3.50 -5.28
C THR A 185 -16.24 3.57 -6.80
N GLN A 186 -15.28 3.03 -7.54
CA GLN A 186 -15.34 2.95 -9.01
C GLN A 186 -16.54 2.11 -9.47
N TYR A 187 -16.80 0.99 -8.80
CA TYR A 187 -17.97 0.17 -9.03
C TYR A 187 -19.26 0.94 -8.74
N ALA A 188 -19.37 1.58 -7.57
CA ALA A 188 -20.52 2.42 -7.23
C ALA A 188 -20.73 3.53 -8.27
N LYS A 189 -19.67 4.24 -8.69
CA LYS A 189 -19.73 5.25 -9.76
C LYS A 189 -20.26 4.69 -11.09
N GLN A 190 -19.93 3.44 -11.44
CA GLN A 190 -20.38 2.78 -12.66
C GLN A 190 -21.82 2.26 -12.60
N TRP A 191 -22.32 1.91 -11.40
CA TRP A 191 -23.59 1.20 -11.23
C TRP A 191 -24.70 2.01 -10.53
N TRP A 192 -24.39 3.15 -9.89
CA TRP A 192 -25.39 3.89 -9.09
C TRP A 192 -26.65 4.30 -9.87
N ASN A 193 -26.56 4.42 -11.21
CA ASN A 193 -27.66 4.80 -12.08
C ASN A 193 -28.04 3.71 -13.12
N ARG A 194 -27.53 2.48 -12.99
CA ARG A 194 -27.82 1.38 -13.91
C ARG A 194 -28.69 0.33 -13.23
N THR A 195 -29.92 0.17 -13.68
CA THR A 195 -30.95 -0.70 -13.09
C THR A 195 -30.85 -2.18 -13.45
N ASN A 196 -29.85 -2.61 -14.21
CA ASN A 196 -29.69 -4.02 -14.62
C ASN A 196 -28.21 -4.44 -14.56
N ASN A 197 -27.79 -4.99 -13.43
CA ASN A 197 -26.50 -5.67 -13.30
C ASN A 197 -26.66 -7.16 -13.64
N THR A 198 -26.29 -7.53 -14.87
CA THR A 198 -26.29 -8.93 -15.32
C THR A 198 -25.09 -9.74 -14.82
N ASP A 199 -24.03 -9.07 -14.36
CA ASP A 199 -22.76 -9.71 -14.01
C ASP A 199 -22.75 -10.18 -12.55
N PHE A 200 -23.53 -9.53 -11.66
CA PHE A 200 -23.72 -9.93 -10.27
C PHE A 200 -25.19 -9.80 -9.83
N PRO A 201 -26.04 -10.80 -10.14
CA PRO A 201 -27.49 -10.71 -9.89
C PRO A 201 -27.87 -10.58 -8.40
N TYR A 202 -26.96 -10.90 -7.47
CA TYR A 202 -27.21 -10.78 -6.03
C TYR A 202 -27.32 -9.35 -5.50
N TYR A 203 -26.86 -8.35 -6.27
CA TYR A 203 -26.90 -6.94 -5.89
C TYR A 203 -27.96 -6.13 -6.65
N ALA A 204 -28.78 -6.80 -7.47
CA ALA A 204 -29.92 -6.20 -8.15
C ALA A 204 -31.22 -6.68 -7.48
N ASN A 205 -31.87 -5.80 -6.72
CA ASN A 205 -33.27 -5.91 -6.31
C ASN A 205 -34.03 -4.67 -6.78
#